data_AF-A0A516W746-F1
#
_entry.id   AF-A0A516W746-F1
#
_cell.length_a   1.000
_cell.length_b   1.000
_cell.length_c   1.000
_cell.angle_alpha   90.00
_cell.angle_beta   90.00
_cell.angle_gamma   90.00
#
_symmetry.space_group_name_H-M   'P 1'
#
loop_
_entity.id
_entity.type
_entity.pdbx_description
1 polymer ?
#
loop_
_entity_poly.entity_id
_entity_poly.type
_entity_poly.pdbx_seq_one_letter_code
_entity_poly.pdbx_strand_id
1 'polypeptide(L)'
;MTLKTCMACAITGLSFVTTAVLAQSAPSQAQGAFAKEAYEIARNMNGLADYCQRKGYIQPGSVEDARKLLPMVESMSPDKSGGDAAEAYGIKGYVLDGTRPPVQLAESELSESEWCQQAAEGWRHWAAQLAR
;
A
#
# COMPACT_ATOMS: atom_id res chain seq x y z
N MET A 1 4.92 46.92 -43.87
CA MET A 1 6.27 46.73 -44.43
C MET A 1 6.43 45.28 -44.86
N THR A 2 6.35 45.06 -46.17
CA THR A 2 7.01 43.99 -46.96
C THR A 2 8.49 43.85 -46.51
N LEU A 3 9.23 42.75 -46.57
CA LEU A 3 9.32 41.58 -47.45
C LEU A 3 10.51 40.73 -46.92
N LYS A 4 10.42 39.40 -46.80
CA LYS A 4 11.45 38.49 -47.36
C LYS A 4 11.07 37.01 -47.23
N THR A 5 10.56 36.48 -48.33
CA THR A 5 10.70 35.09 -48.75
C THR A 5 12.20 34.76 -48.90
N CYS A 6 12.63 33.61 -48.38
CA CYS A 6 13.69 32.82 -49.01
C CYS A 6 13.29 31.35 -49.00
N MET A 7 13.14 30.87 -50.23
CA MET A 7 12.76 29.56 -50.68
C MET A 7 14.00 28.67 -50.77
N ALA A 8 13.80 27.37 -50.51
CA ALA A 8 14.59 26.22 -50.94
C ALA A 8 16.03 26.03 -50.40
N CYS A 9 16.19 24.96 -49.62
CA CYS A 9 17.22 23.95 -49.87
C CYS A 9 16.62 22.57 -49.61
N ALA A 10 16.30 21.87 -50.70
CA ALA A 10 16.11 20.44 -50.69
C ALA A 10 17.49 19.78 -50.69
N ILE A 11 17.80 19.00 -49.65
CA ILE A 11 18.83 17.96 -49.72
C ILE A 11 18.27 16.70 -49.06
N THR A 12 18.06 15.72 -49.93
CA THR A 12 17.87 14.28 -49.74
C THR A 12 18.64 13.71 -48.55
N GLY A 13 17.97 12.93 -47.69
CA GLY A 13 18.68 12.10 -46.70
C GLY A 13 17.81 11.39 -45.68
N LEU A 14 17.74 10.07 -45.82
CA LEU A 14 17.49 9.05 -44.78
C LEU A 14 16.10 8.94 -44.13
N SER A 15 15.45 7.82 -44.49
CA SER A 15 14.46 7.12 -43.69
C SER A 15 14.83 7.07 -42.21
N PHE A 16 13.94 7.53 -41.33
CA PHE A 16 13.82 6.98 -39.99
C PHE A 16 12.36 6.64 -39.73
N VAL A 17 12.17 5.34 -39.55
CA VAL A 17 10.94 4.67 -39.20
C VAL A 17 10.33 5.35 -37.97
N THR A 18 9.05 5.64 -38.07
CA THR A 18 8.17 6.06 -36.98
C THR A 18 8.09 4.94 -35.94
N THR A 19 9.03 4.90 -34.99
CA THR A 19 8.79 4.21 -33.72
C THR A 19 8.20 5.23 -32.76
N ALA A 20 6.88 5.27 -32.71
CA ALA A 20 6.16 5.77 -31.56
C ALA A 20 6.59 4.91 -30.36
N VAL A 21 7.58 5.40 -29.60
CA VAL A 21 7.86 4.85 -28.27
C VAL A 21 6.64 5.19 -27.44
N LEU A 22 5.80 4.17 -27.20
CA LEU A 22 4.83 4.18 -26.13
C LEU A 22 5.62 4.47 -24.85
N ALA A 23 5.60 5.72 -24.40
CA ALA A 23 6.05 6.08 -23.08
C ALA A 23 5.11 5.37 -22.09
N GLN A 24 5.49 4.14 -21.71
CA GLN A 24 4.94 3.49 -20.53
C GLN A 24 5.30 4.40 -19.36
N SER A 25 4.31 5.12 -18.85
CA SER A 25 4.41 5.91 -17.63
C SER A 25 4.83 4.98 -16.50
N ALA A 26 6.13 4.95 -16.21
CA ALA A 26 6.65 4.28 -15.03
C ALA A 26 5.92 4.83 -13.80
N PRO A 27 5.55 3.98 -12.82
CA PRO A 27 4.98 4.45 -11.56
C PRO A 27 5.85 5.55 -10.98
N SER A 28 5.26 6.67 -10.58
CA SER A 28 6.03 7.74 -9.96
C SER A 28 6.64 7.23 -8.63
N GLN A 29 7.81 7.72 -8.26
CA GLN A 29 8.49 7.35 -7.00
C GLN A 29 7.55 7.48 -5.78
N ALA A 30 6.66 8.48 -5.78
CA ALA A 30 5.65 8.69 -4.74
C ALA A 30 4.59 7.57 -4.68
N GLN A 31 4.15 7.05 -5.84
CA GLN A 31 3.21 5.92 -5.90
C GLN A 31 3.86 4.63 -5.38
N GLY A 32 5.13 4.40 -5.70
CA GLY A 32 5.88 3.26 -5.18
C GLY A 32 6.06 3.30 -3.66
N ALA A 33 6.41 4.47 -3.11
CA ALA A 33 6.54 4.66 -1.66
C ALA A 33 5.22 4.41 -0.93
N PHE A 34 4.11 4.95 -1.45
CA PHE A 34 2.78 4.72 -0.91
C PHE A 34 2.38 3.23 -0.95
N ALA A 35 2.63 2.54 -2.06
CA ALA A 35 2.32 1.12 -2.18
C ALA A 35 3.10 0.28 -1.16
N LYS A 36 4.38 0.58 -0.94
CA LYS A 36 5.20 -0.06 0.08
C LYS A 36 4.65 0.15 1.49
N GLU A 37 4.37 1.40 1.84
CA GLU A 37 3.84 1.76 3.15
C GLU A 37 2.50 1.05 3.44
N ALA A 38 1.59 1.04 2.46
CA ALA A 38 0.33 0.31 2.56
C ALA A 38 0.56 -1.20 2.78
N TYR A 39 1.60 -1.77 2.15
CA TYR A 39 1.93 -3.20 2.28
C TYR A 39 2.43 -3.51 3.69
N GLU A 40 3.34 -2.71 4.21
CA GLU A 40 3.85 -2.83 5.58
C GLU A 40 2.72 -2.68 6.61
N ILE A 41 1.83 -1.70 6.46
CA ILE A 41 0.66 -1.52 7.32
C ILE A 41 -0.27 -2.74 7.25
N ALA A 42 -0.58 -3.26 6.06
CA ALA A 42 -1.44 -4.44 5.93
C ALA A 42 -0.82 -5.69 6.60
N ARG A 43 0.49 -5.88 6.48
CA ARG A 43 1.21 -6.96 7.17
C ARG A 43 1.21 -6.75 8.70
N ASN A 44 1.38 -5.51 9.16
CA ASN A 44 1.27 -5.17 10.58
C ASN A 44 -0.13 -5.45 11.15
N MET A 45 -1.19 -5.11 10.42
CA MET A 45 -2.57 -5.40 10.82
C MET A 45 -2.84 -6.91 10.95
N ASN A 46 -2.28 -7.75 10.07
CA ASN A 46 -2.36 -9.20 10.22
C ASN A 46 -1.70 -9.68 11.52
N GLY A 47 -0.52 -9.15 11.84
CA GLY A 47 0.16 -9.46 13.10
C GLY A 47 -0.62 -8.99 14.33
N LEU A 48 -1.23 -7.80 14.26
CA LEU A 48 -2.09 -7.26 15.33
C LEU A 48 -3.35 -8.09 15.53
N ALA A 49 -3.95 -8.60 14.45
CA ALA A 49 -5.08 -9.52 14.55
C ALA A 49 -4.68 -10.81 15.29
N ASP A 50 -3.52 -11.38 14.96
CA ASP A 50 -3.00 -12.54 15.70
C ASP A 50 -2.70 -12.19 17.17
N TYR A 51 -2.16 -11.00 17.47
CA TYR A 51 -1.94 -10.52 18.84
C TYR A 51 -3.26 -10.45 19.63
N CYS A 52 -4.25 -9.75 19.08
CA CYS A 52 -5.58 -9.60 19.68
C CYS A 52 -6.28 -10.94 19.91
N GLN A 53 -6.14 -11.88 18.97
CA GLN A 53 -6.71 -13.22 19.10
C GLN A 53 -6.03 -14.00 20.23
N ARG A 54 -4.68 -14.01 20.30
CA ARG A 54 -3.94 -14.72 21.38
C ARG A 54 -4.27 -14.18 22.76
N LYS A 55 -4.59 -12.89 22.86
CA LYS A 55 -5.02 -12.23 24.09
C LYS A 55 -6.48 -12.53 24.46
N GLY A 56 -7.25 -13.13 23.55
CA GLY A 56 -8.65 -13.49 23.76
C GLY A 56 -9.64 -12.34 23.55
N TYR A 57 -9.23 -11.23 22.91
CA TYR A 57 -10.08 -10.06 22.72
C TYR A 57 -10.99 -10.15 21.50
N ILE A 58 -10.63 -10.98 20.51
CA ILE A 58 -11.36 -11.13 19.25
C ILE A 58 -11.48 -12.62 18.86
N GLN A 59 -12.41 -12.91 17.95
CA GLN A 59 -12.65 -14.27 17.46
C GLN A 59 -11.73 -14.62 16.28
N PRO A 60 -11.48 -15.92 16.00
CA PRO A 60 -10.66 -16.35 14.86
C PRO A 60 -11.10 -15.78 13.50
N GLY A 61 -12.41 -15.63 13.26
CA GLY A 61 -12.93 -15.05 12.02
C GLY A 61 -12.47 -13.61 11.77
N SER A 62 -12.19 -12.83 12.83
CA SER A 62 -11.66 -11.46 12.70
C SER A 62 -10.24 -11.44 12.13
N VAL A 63 -9.45 -12.49 12.37
CA VAL A 63 -8.10 -12.63 11.77
C VAL A 63 -8.21 -12.92 10.28
N GLU A 64 -9.16 -13.76 9.88
CA GLU A 64 -9.42 -14.01 8.46
C GLU A 64 -9.87 -12.74 7.73
N ASP A 65 -10.69 -11.91 8.39
CA ASP A 65 -11.10 -10.62 7.86
C ASP A 65 -9.92 -9.65 7.68
N ALA A 66 -9.00 -9.56 8.65
CA ALA A 66 -7.79 -8.75 8.53
C ALA A 66 -6.92 -9.16 7.32
N ARG A 67 -6.75 -10.49 7.13
CA ARG A 67 -5.92 -11.04 6.05
C ARG A 67 -6.43 -10.72 4.65
N LYS A 68 -7.72 -10.43 4.47
CA LYS A 68 -8.31 -10.06 3.19
C LYS A 68 -7.81 -8.70 2.66
N LEU A 69 -7.17 -7.88 3.49
CA LEU A 69 -6.59 -6.61 3.05
C LEU A 69 -5.36 -6.80 2.16
N LEU A 70 -4.58 -7.86 2.40
CA LEU A 70 -3.27 -8.01 1.75
C LEU A 70 -3.35 -8.12 0.22
N PRO A 71 -4.25 -8.91 -0.39
CA PRO A 71 -4.35 -9.03 -1.85
C PRO A 71 -4.66 -7.71 -2.56
N MET A 72 -5.45 -6.83 -1.93
CA MET A 72 -5.75 -5.49 -2.46
C MET A 72 -4.48 -4.66 -2.59
N VAL A 73 -3.67 -4.63 -1.54
CA VAL A 73 -2.42 -3.88 -1.55
C VAL A 73 -1.41 -4.50 -2.52
N GLU A 74 -1.37 -5.83 -2.62
CA GLU A 74 -0.51 -6.52 -3.59
C GLU A 74 -0.85 -6.20 -5.04
N SER A 75 -2.11 -5.87 -5.36
CA SER A 75 -2.50 -5.43 -6.71
C SER A 75 -1.80 -4.15 -7.16
N MET A 76 -1.31 -3.35 -6.21
CA MET A 76 -0.53 -2.13 -6.49
C MET A 76 0.95 -2.43 -6.83
N SER A 77 1.34 -3.71 -6.85
CA SER A 77 2.73 -4.15 -7.06
C SER A 77 3.73 -3.47 -6.10
N PRO A 78 3.52 -3.54 -4.77
CA PRO A 78 4.36 -2.86 -3.80
C PRO A 78 5.76 -3.50 -3.71
N ASP A 79 6.75 -2.71 -3.29
CA ASP A 79 7.98 -3.27 -2.73
C ASP A 79 7.62 -4.00 -1.43
N LYS A 80 7.85 -5.32 -1.40
CA LYS A 80 7.48 -6.19 -0.27
C LYS A 80 8.55 -6.23 0.83
N SER A 81 9.71 -5.60 0.62
CA SER A 81 10.73 -5.53 1.66
C SER A 81 10.18 -4.81 2.90
N GLY A 82 10.47 -5.35 4.08
CA GLY A 82 9.96 -4.81 5.35
C GLY A 82 8.64 -5.43 5.84
N GLY A 83 7.87 -6.09 4.96
CA GLY A 83 6.56 -6.66 5.33
C GLY A 83 6.62 -7.68 6.48
N ASP A 84 7.61 -8.57 6.50
CA ASP A 84 7.75 -9.56 7.58
C ASP A 84 8.15 -8.92 8.91
N ALA A 85 8.96 -7.86 8.86
CA ALA A 85 9.29 -7.07 10.06
C ALA A 85 8.05 -6.34 10.58
N ALA A 86 7.23 -5.78 9.68
CA ALA A 86 5.98 -5.12 10.03
C ALA A 86 4.96 -6.07 10.67
N GLU A 87 4.78 -7.29 10.12
CA GLU A 87 3.96 -8.33 10.73
C GLU A 87 4.52 -8.75 12.10
N ALA A 88 5.84 -8.91 12.23
CA ALA A 88 6.47 -9.24 13.50
C ALA A 88 6.28 -8.15 14.57
N TYR A 89 6.24 -6.87 14.19
CA TYR A 89 5.86 -5.78 15.10
C TYR A 89 4.40 -5.90 15.53
N GLY A 90 3.50 -6.22 14.60
CA GLY A 90 2.08 -6.39 14.90
C GLY A 90 1.83 -7.55 15.86
N ILE A 91 2.53 -8.68 15.67
CA ILE A 91 2.49 -9.83 16.57
C ILE A 91 2.88 -9.44 18.01
N LYS A 92 3.72 -8.42 18.18
CA LYS A 92 4.15 -7.89 19.49
C LYS A 92 3.23 -6.79 20.04
N GLY A 93 2.13 -6.47 19.35
CA GLY A 93 1.18 -5.43 19.76
C GLY A 93 1.63 -4.01 19.44
N TYR A 94 2.49 -3.83 18.43
CA TYR A 94 2.86 -2.49 17.94
C TYR A 94 2.05 -2.13 16.70
N VAL A 95 1.52 -0.92 16.70
CA VAL A 95 0.82 -0.32 15.56
C VAL A 95 1.80 0.50 14.74
N LEU A 96 1.87 0.20 13.44
CA LEU A 96 2.51 1.07 12.46
C LEU A 96 1.48 2.08 11.93
N ASP A 97 1.88 3.35 11.89
CA ASP A 97 1.11 4.40 11.20
C ASP A 97 2.03 5.19 10.28
N GLY A 98 2.26 4.60 9.10
CA GLY A 98 3.09 5.17 8.06
C GLY A 98 4.50 5.47 8.53
N THR A 99 4.89 6.74 8.46
CA THR A 99 6.24 7.18 8.82
C THR A 99 6.41 7.49 10.31
N ARG A 100 5.36 7.37 11.14
CA ARG A 100 5.48 7.60 12.59
C ARG A 100 6.16 6.42 13.27
N PRO A 101 6.90 6.65 14.38
CA PRO A 101 7.45 5.55 15.16
C PRO A 101 6.34 4.56 15.59
N PRO A 102 6.63 3.24 15.62
CA PRO A 102 5.67 2.26 16.11
C PRO A 102 5.23 2.56 17.54
N VAL A 103 3.94 2.46 17.82
CA VAL A 103 3.37 2.69 19.16
C VAL A 103 2.82 1.38 19.71
N GLN A 104 3.10 1.08 20.97
CA GLN A 104 2.56 -0.13 21.60
C GLN A 104 1.08 0.09 21.96
N LEU A 105 0.22 -0.90 21.74
CA LEU A 105 -1.22 -0.80 22.06
C LEU A 105 -1.48 -0.45 23.52
N ALA A 106 -0.65 -0.93 24.44
CA ALA A 106 -0.72 -0.62 25.86
C ALA A 106 -0.49 0.88 26.17
N GLU A 107 0.06 1.65 25.24
CA GLU A 107 0.31 3.10 25.37
C GLU A 107 -0.76 3.93 24.65
N SER A 108 -1.78 3.29 24.07
CA SER A 108 -2.87 3.99 23.38
C SER A 108 -3.88 4.60 24.37
N GLU A 109 -4.68 5.55 23.90
CA GLU A 109 -5.78 6.12 24.71
C GLU A 109 -6.88 5.09 25.01
N LEU A 110 -6.99 4.05 24.18
CA LEU A 110 -7.89 2.92 24.39
C LEU A 110 -7.19 1.83 25.21
N SER A 111 -7.98 1.05 25.96
CA SER A 111 -7.46 -0.23 26.44
C SER A 111 -7.15 -1.17 25.27
N GLU A 112 -6.23 -2.11 25.47
CA GLU A 112 -5.88 -3.10 24.42
C GLU A 112 -7.12 -3.86 23.91
N SER A 113 -8.06 -4.17 24.82
CA SER A 113 -9.29 -4.88 24.46
C SER A 113 -10.21 -4.02 23.59
N GLU A 114 -10.42 -2.76 23.95
CA GLU A 114 -11.27 -1.83 23.18
C GLU A 114 -10.68 -1.58 21.80
N TRP A 115 -9.36 -1.38 21.71
CA TRP A 115 -8.68 -1.23 20.44
C TRP A 115 -8.86 -2.47 19.56
N CYS A 116 -8.62 -3.66 20.12
CA CYS A 116 -8.74 -4.92 19.38
C CYS A 116 -10.16 -5.18 18.89
N GLN A 117 -11.17 -4.87 19.69
CA GLN A 117 -12.59 -5.03 19.32
C GLN A 117 -12.96 -4.06 18.19
N GLN A 118 -12.57 -2.79 18.30
CA GLN A 118 -12.80 -1.79 17.26
C GLN A 118 -12.07 -2.16 15.95
N ALA A 119 -10.83 -2.63 16.04
CA ALA A 119 -10.07 -3.10 14.89
C ALA A 119 -10.75 -4.29 14.20
N ALA A 120 -11.25 -5.27 14.96
CA ALA A 120 -12.00 -6.41 14.43
C ALA A 120 -13.29 -6.01 13.71
N GLU A 121 -14.04 -5.04 14.23
CA GLU A 121 -15.19 -4.47 13.54
C GLU A 121 -14.78 -3.79 12.23
N GLY A 122 -13.70 -3.01 12.26
CA GLY A 122 -13.13 -2.37 11.08
C GLY A 122 -12.74 -3.38 9.99
N TRP A 123 -11.99 -4.43 10.35
CA TRP A 123 -11.60 -5.49 9.42
C TRP A 123 -12.81 -6.21 8.82
N ARG A 124 -13.81 -6.53 9.63
CA ARG A 124 -15.06 -7.15 9.15
C ARG A 124 -15.80 -6.25 8.16
N HIS A 125 -15.95 -4.96 8.48
CA HIS A 125 -16.59 -3.99 7.59
C HIS A 125 -15.83 -3.82 6.28
N TRP A 126 -14.50 -3.85 6.34
CA TRP A 126 -13.65 -3.78 5.15
C TRP A 126 -13.76 -5.05 4.31
N ALA A 127 -13.61 -6.22 4.91
CA ALA A 127 -13.73 -7.52 4.26
C ALA A 127 -15.07 -7.66 3.50
N ALA A 128 -16.17 -7.19 4.11
CA ALA A 128 -17.49 -7.18 3.46
C ALA A 128 -17.57 -6.23 2.26
N GLN A 129 -16.76 -5.17 2.20
CA GLN A 129 -16.66 -4.29 1.03
C GLN A 129 -15.89 -4.94 -0.11
N LEU A 130 -14.84 -5.71 0.20
CA LEU A 130 -14.02 -6.41 -0.81
C LEU A 130 -14.73 -7.59 -1.47
N ALA A 131 -15.74 -8.17 -0.82
CA ALA A 131 -16.50 -9.31 -1.36
C ALA A 131 -17.60 -8.90 -2.35
N ARG A 132 -17.68 -7.62 -2.73
CA ARG A 132 -18.72 -7.07 -3.62
C ARG A 132 -18.23 -6.85 -5.04
#